data_AF-A0A357QPH7-F1
#
_entry.id   AF-A0A357QPH7-F1
#
_cell.length_a   1.000
_cell.length_b   1.000
_cell.length_c   1.000
_cell.angle_alpha   90.00
_cell.angle_beta   90.00
_cell.angle_gamma   90.00
#
_symmetry.space_group_name_H-M   'P 1'
#
loop_
_entity.id
_entity.type
_entity.pdbx_description
1 polymer ?
#
loop_
_entity_poly.entity_id
_entity_poly.type
_entity_poly.pdbx_seq_one_letter_code
_entity_poly.pdbx_strand_id
1 'polypeptide(L)'
;MKITIAIIVSVLSSVCSFGQTTEWHFYEYPVIKNDSLLNKLQSKLIDDWNLKVSNDTLFTESKNYIWIDFYNSAGAPHDDPEYAKFTDEYLQKNGRKTKMIVLFDIQNKWDAQKISQAENENKKIYAETDSLIYKYKLDHLKRSYRYSEELIWGATEDEEKRFEEYKIEKEKILQKITEIPIYNSQNYSLFVISKTWYFSNKSYYMLPMIYPDVEEKKVFVLENIIDEVLRNDL
;
A
#
# COMPACT_ATOMS: atom_id res chain seq x y z
N MET A 1 -38.14 -10.85 -28.54
CA MET A 1 -37.25 -9.78 -29.04
C MET A 1 -36.47 -9.25 -27.84
N LYS A 2 -35.19 -9.65 -27.73
CA LYS A 2 -34.30 -9.29 -26.59
C LYS A 2 -33.73 -7.91 -26.84
N ILE A 3 -33.94 -6.97 -25.93
CA ILE A 3 -33.33 -5.64 -25.95
C ILE A 3 -32.05 -5.73 -25.13
N THR A 4 -30.92 -5.50 -25.80
CA THR A 4 -29.60 -5.34 -25.18
C THR A 4 -29.41 -3.85 -24.92
N ILE A 5 -29.33 -3.43 -23.66
CA ILE A 5 -28.89 -2.08 -23.30
C ILE A 5 -27.47 -2.17 -22.77
N ALA A 6 -26.54 -1.69 -23.57
CA ALA A 6 -25.17 -1.42 -23.15
C ALA A 6 -25.18 -0.16 -22.28
N ILE A 7 -24.79 -0.28 -21.02
CA ILE A 7 -24.52 0.88 -20.16
C ILE A 7 -23.01 1.08 -20.15
N ILE A 8 -22.58 2.09 -20.89
CA ILE A 8 -21.26 2.71 -20.78
C ILE A 8 -21.33 3.61 -19.54
N VAL A 9 -20.48 3.35 -18.54
CA VAL A 9 -20.23 4.33 -17.47
C VAL A 9 -18.77 4.75 -17.55
N SER A 10 -18.56 5.94 -18.12
CA SER A 10 -17.35 6.73 -17.95
C SER A 10 -17.33 7.33 -16.54
N VAL A 11 -16.24 7.13 -15.79
CA VAL A 11 -15.95 7.94 -14.60
C VAL A 11 -14.51 8.41 -14.69
N LEU A 12 -14.36 9.71 -14.97
CA LEU A 12 -13.16 10.48 -14.70
C LEU A 12 -13.59 11.80 -14.05
N SER A 13 -12.75 12.25 -13.12
CA SER A 13 -12.69 13.55 -12.43
C SER A 13 -13.72 13.87 -11.31
N SER A 14 -13.25 13.59 -10.08
CA SER A 14 -13.05 14.55 -8.98
C SER A 14 -14.21 15.41 -8.46
N VAL A 15 -14.66 15.08 -7.24
CA VAL A 15 -14.97 16.07 -6.19
C VAL A 15 -14.62 15.47 -4.83
N CYS A 16 -13.76 16.17 -4.08
CA CYS A 16 -13.49 15.94 -2.67
C CYS A 16 -14.78 16.07 -1.84
N SER A 17 -15.19 15.00 -1.16
CA SER A 17 -16.17 15.06 -0.06
C SER A 17 -16.06 13.83 0.86
N PHE A 18 -14.89 13.59 1.45
CA PHE A 18 -14.79 12.60 2.53
C PHE A 18 -15.07 13.25 3.88
N GLY A 19 -16.36 13.33 4.19
CA GLY A 19 -16.91 13.78 5.46
C GLY A 19 -18.17 13.00 5.79
N GLN A 20 -18.09 11.67 5.88
CA GLN A 20 -19.10 10.85 6.54
C GLN A 20 -18.42 9.70 7.29
N THR A 21 -18.58 9.71 8.60
CA THR A 21 -18.22 8.60 9.49
C THR A 21 -19.15 7.43 9.18
N THR A 22 -18.67 6.43 8.45
CA THR A 22 -19.39 5.16 8.33
C THR A 22 -19.27 4.43 9.67
N GLU A 23 -20.39 4.33 10.39
CA GLU A 23 -20.50 3.39 11.52
C GLU A 23 -20.43 1.97 10.95
N TRP A 24 -19.32 1.29 11.24
CA TRP A 24 -19.16 -0.12 10.88
C TRP A 24 -19.98 -0.95 11.86
N HIS A 25 -20.93 -1.74 11.35
CA HIS A 25 -21.63 -2.73 12.16
C HIS A 25 -20.69 -3.91 12.45
N PHE A 26 -20.40 -4.14 13.73
CA PHE A 26 -19.45 -5.15 14.19
C PHE A 26 -20.19 -6.44 14.57
N TYR A 27 -19.83 -7.57 13.95
CA TYR A 27 -20.18 -8.90 14.44
C TYR A 27 -19.00 -9.46 15.25
N GLU A 28 -19.23 -10.36 16.21
CA GLU A 28 -18.13 -11.16 16.77
C GLU A 28 -17.74 -12.22 15.73
N TYR A 29 -16.54 -12.10 15.15
CA TYR A 29 -16.21 -12.85 13.94
C TYR A 29 -15.62 -14.25 14.25
N PRO A 30 -16.24 -15.34 13.79
CA PRO A 30 -15.71 -16.70 13.93
C PRO A 30 -14.32 -16.89 13.29
N VAL A 31 -13.96 -16.01 12.35
CA VAL A 31 -12.65 -15.93 11.66
C VAL A 31 -11.49 -15.86 12.65
N ILE A 32 -11.55 -14.93 13.63
CA ILE A 32 -10.46 -14.76 14.61
C ILE A 32 -10.44 -15.93 15.58
N LYS A 33 -11.61 -16.29 16.14
CA LYS A 33 -11.71 -17.32 17.19
C LYS A 33 -11.17 -18.69 16.75
N ASN A 34 -11.35 -19.04 15.47
CA ASN A 34 -10.93 -20.33 14.92
C ASN A 34 -9.52 -20.31 14.31
N ASP A 35 -8.76 -19.23 14.45
CA ASP A 35 -7.40 -19.10 13.92
C ASP A 35 -6.40 -18.81 15.05
N SER A 36 -5.49 -19.75 15.32
CA SER A 36 -4.54 -19.66 16.43
C SER A 36 -3.57 -18.47 16.31
N LEU A 37 -3.17 -18.12 15.08
CA LEU A 37 -2.26 -16.99 14.84
C LEU A 37 -2.99 -15.66 14.97
N LEU A 38 -4.24 -15.55 14.52
CA LEU A 38 -5.03 -14.32 14.74
C LEU A 38 -5.37 -14.13 16.22
N ASN A 39 -5.67 -15.21 16.96
CA ASN A 39 -5.82 -15.13 18.42
C ASN A 39 -4.52 -14.71 19.11
N LYS A 40 -3.36 -15.25 18.67
CA LYS A 40 -2.03 -14.85 19.17
C LYS A 40 -1.72 -13.39 18.87
N LEU A 41 -2.07 -12.91 17.67
CA LEU A 41 -1.95 -11.50 17.32
C LEU A 41 -2.78 -10.66 18.28
N GLN A 42 -4.08 -10.99 18.42
CA GLN A 42 -4.99 -10.26 19.30
C GLN A 42 -4.49 -10.19 20.75
N SER A 43 -3.90 -11.26 21.28
CA SER A 43 -3.37 -11.27 22.66
C SER A 43 -2.05 -10.52 22.85
N LYS A 44 -1.29 -10.30 21.77
CA LYS A 44 -0.05 -9.51 21.77
C LYS A 44 -0.26 -8.04 21.48
N LEU A 45 -1.39 -7.67 20.87
CA LEU A 45 -1.74 -6.27 20.67
C LEU A 45 -1.73 -5.52 22.01
N ILE A 46 -1.20 -4.31 22.00
CA ILE A 46 -1.23 -3.42 23.16
C ILE A 46 -2.71 -3.10 23.48
N ASP A 47 -3.05 -2.89 24.75
CA ASP A 47 -4.43 -2.69 25.25
C ASP A 47 -5.23 -1.60 24.51
N ASP A 48 -4.56 -0.69 23.83
CA ASP A 48 -5.15 0.38 23.04
C ASP A 48 -5.32 0.03 21.55
N TRP A 49 -5.13 -1.21 21.15
CA TRP A 49 -5.42 -1.69 19.79
C TRP A 49 -6.51 -2.74 19.81
N ASN A 50 -7.31 -2.76 18.75
CA ASN A 50 -8.31 -3.79 18.54
C ASN A 50 -8.03 -4.51 17.23
N LEU A 51 -8.10 -5.83 17.25
CA LEU A 51 -8.21 -6.64 16.04
C LEU A 51 -9.68 -6.85 15.72
N LYS A 52 -10.08 -6.51 14.50
CA LYS A 52 -11.46 -6.63 14.03
C LYS A 52 -11.45 -7.25 12.64
N VAL A 53 -12.57 -7.89 12.30
CA VAL A 53 -12.86 -8.30 10.93
C VAL A 53 -14.10 -7.53 10.50
N SER A 54 -14.28 -7.27 9.22
CA SER A 54 -15.54 -6.84 8.63
C SER A 54 -15.54 -7.29 7.19
N ASN A 55 -16.53 -8.10 6.79
CA ASN A 55 -16.55 -8.80 5.50
C ASN A 55 -15.23 -9.56 5.29
N ASP A 56 -14.60 -9.37 4.13
CA ASP A 56 -13.30 -9.94 3.76
C ASP A 56 -12.13 -9.01 4.13
N THR A 57 -12.27 -8.21 5.18
CA THR A 57 -11.20 -7.32 5.65
C THR A 57 -10.89 -7.56 7.13
N LEU A 58 -9.63 -7.85 7.43
CA LEU A 58 -9.08 -7.85 8.79
C LEU A 58 -8.42 -6.50 9.04
N PHE A 59 -8.62 -5.91 10.21
CA PHE A 59 -7.96 -4.66 10.54
C PHE A 59 -7.57 -4.54 12.00
N THR A 60 -6.39 -3.97 12.21
CA THR A 60 -5.93 -3.52 13.53
C THR A 60 -6.18 -2.02 13.64
N GLU A 61 -6.89 -1.57 14.66
CA GLU A 61 -7.25 -0.15 14.85
C GLU A 61 -6.89 0.31 16.27
N SER A 62 -6.25 1.49 16.37
CA SER A 62 -6.00 2.16 17.65
C SER A 62 -7.28 2.71 18.30
N LYS A 63 -7.36 2.69 19.63
CA LYS A 63 -8.42 3.34 20.39
C LYS A 63 -8.27 4.86 20.37
N ASN A 64 -7.03 5.34 20.34
CA ASN A 64 -6.70 6.77 20.35
C ASN A 64 -6.72 7.37 18.94
N TYR A 65 -7.08 8.66 18.90
CA TYR A 65 -6.95 9.48 17.70
C TYR A 65 -5.56 10.10 17.64
N ILE A 66 -5.06 10.22 16.42
CA ILE A 66 -3.86 10.97 16.07
C ILE A 66 -4.23 12.12 15.14
N TRP A 67 -3.31 13.08 15.03
CA TRP A 67 -3.25 14.04 13.95
C TRP A 67 -2.09 13.65 13.06
N ILE A 68 -2.36 13.50 11.76
CA ILE A 68 -1.33 13.12 10.78
C ILE A 68 -1.34 14.06 9.59
N ASP A 69 -0.15 14.40 9.14
CA ASP A 69 0.09 14.97 7.82
C ASP A 69 1.34 14.32 7.20
N PHE A 70 1.66 14.63 5.95
CA PHE A 70 2.79 14.02 5.26
C PHE A 70 3.76 15.06 4.72
N TYR A 71 5.03 14.91 5.09
CA TYR A 71 6.12 15.72 4.59
C TYR A 71 6.77 15.06 3.37
N ASN A 72 6.97 15.82 2.30
CA ASN A 72 7.66 15.34 1.11
C ASN A 72 9.18 15.58 1.23
N SER A 73 9.93 14.54 1.59
CA SER A 73 11.40 14.57 1.73
C SER A 73 12.17 14.51 0.41
N ALA A 74 11.46 14.52 -0.72
CA ALA A 74 12.01 14.38 -2.07
C ALA A 74 13.03 15.45 -2.44
N GLY A 75 14.32 15.13 -2.32
CA GLY A 75 15.39 16.08 -2.64
C GLY A 75 15.51 17.23 -1.64
N ALA A 76 14.91 17.07 -0.47
CA ALA A 76 15.01 18.02 0.62
C ALA A 76 16.45 18.04 1.19
N PRO A 77 16.99 19.22 1.52
CA PRO A 77 18.24 19.32 2.25
C PRO A 77 18.08 18.78 3.68
N HIS A 78 19.19 18.45 4.34
CA HIS A 78 19.17 17.89 5.69
C HIS A 78 18.51 18.81 6.72
N ASP A 79 18.56 20.12 6.50
CA ASP A 79 18.05 21.19 7.36
C ASP A 79 16.80 21.86 6.78
N ASP A 80 15.99 21.14 6.00
CA ASP A 80 14.79 21.69 5.36
C ASP A 80 13.84 22.37 6.37
N PRO A 81 13.68 23.71 6.28
CA PRO A 81 12.76 24.44 7.16
C PRO A 81 11.31 23.97 7.02
N GLU A 82 10.93 23.37 5.89
CA GLU A 82 9.59 22.80 5.72
C GLU A 82 9.34 21.61 6.65
N TYR A 83 10.38 20.84 7.01
CA TYR A 83 10.23 19.78 8.00
C TYR A 83 9.94 20.37 9.39
N ALA A 84 10.63 21.46 9.73
CA ALA A 84 10.50 22.13 11.02
C ALA A 84 9.10 22.74 11.26
N LYS A 85 8.27 22.89 10.21
CA LYS A 85 6.90 23.42 10.33
C LYS A 85 5.93 22.44 10.99
N PHE A 86 6.22 21.14 10.98
CA PHE A 86 5.36 20.09 11.53
C PHE A 86 5.47 20.00 13.05
N THR A 87 5.14 21.09 13.74
CA THR A 87 4.99 21.10 15.19
C THR A 87 3.67 20.46 15.61
N ASP A 88 3.54 20.14 16.89
CA ASP A 88 2.30 19.64 17.49
C ASP A 88 1.11 20.56 17.18
N GLU A 89 1.28 21.88 17.33
CA GLU A 89 0.23 22.86 17.04
C GLU A 89 -0.14 22.89 15.56
N TYR A 90 0.85 22.74 14.67
CA TYR A 90 0.61 22.66 13.23
C TYR A 90 -0.24 21.43 12.89
N LEU A 91 0.13 20.26 13.42
CA LEU A 91 -0.56 19.00 13.17
C LEU A 91 -1.99 19.02 13.72
N GLN A 92 -2.19 19.57 14.92
CA GLN A 92 -3.53 19.72 15.48
C GLN A 92 -4.43 20.67 14.68
N LYS A 93 -3.84 21.68 14.02
CA LYS A 93 -4.59 22.69 13.27
C LYS A 93 -4.86 22.28 11.81
N ASN A 94 -3.87 21.68 11.15
CA ASN A 94 -3.89 21.42 9.71
C ASN A 94 -3.88 19.93 9.36
N GLY A 95 -3.38 19.08 10.26
CA GLY A 95 -3.34 17.64 10.06
C GLY A 95 -4.73 17.04 10.02
N ARG A 96 -4.80 15.82 9.50
CA ARG A 96 -6.02 15.02 9.51
C ARG A 96 -6.13 14.29 10.84
N LYS A 97 -7.20 14.55 11.60
CA LYS A 97 -7.54 13.74 12.76
C LYS A 97 -8.07 12.38 12.33
N THR A 98 -7.43 11.30 12.76
CA THR A 98 -7.82 9.93 12.38
C THR A 98 -7.34 8.91 13.40
N LYS A 99 -7.66 7.63 13.22
CA LYS A 99 -7.09 6.53 13.97
C LYS A 99 -6.01 5.83 13.17
N MET A 100 -5.06 5.22 13.87
CA MET A 100 -4.06 4.38 13.25
C MET A 100 -4.68 3.04 12.89
N ILE A 101 -4.62 2.68 11.61
CA ILE A 101 -5.27 1.49 11.06
C ILE A 101 -4.30 0.77 10.13
N VAL A 102 -4.26 -0.56 10.22
CA VAL A 102 -3.73 -1.45 9.16
C VAL A 102 -4.90 -2.25 8.62
N LEU A 103 -5.10 -2.23 7.31
CA LEU A 103 -6.13 -3.01 6.62
C LEU A 103 -5.50 -4.16 5.85
N PHE A 104 -6.08 -5.35 6.01
CA PHE A 104 -5.72 -6.55 5.28
C PHE A 104 -6.94 -7.08 4.52
N ASP A 105 -6.78 -7.38 3.23
CA ASP A 105 -7.68 -8.28 2.51
C ASP A 105 -7.42 -9.70 3.00
N ILE A 106 -8.48 -10.42 3.38
CA ILE A 106 -8.37 -11.80 3.83
C ILE A 106 -8.83 -12.75 2.74
N GLN A 107 -7.96 -13.70 2.40
CA GLN A 107 -8.29 -14.78 1.49
C GLN A 107 -8.00 -16.12 2.16
N ASN A 108 -8.68 -17.18 1.71
CA ASN A 108 -8.31 -18.53 2.09
C ASN A 108 -6.81 -18.75 1.86
N LYS A 109 -6.14 -19.40 2.81
CA LYS A 109 -4.69 -19.60 2.78
C LYS A 109 -4.22 -20.15 1.44
N TRP A 110 -3.30 -19.42 0.83
CA TRP A 110 -2.59 -19.88 -0.35
C TRP A 110 -1.64 -21.01 0.06
N ASP A 111 -1.68 -22.11 -0.68
CA ASP A 111 -0.70 -23.17 -0.52
C ASP A 111 0.64 -22.80 -1.20
N ALA A 112 1.68 -23.58 -0.89
CA ALA A 112 3.02 -23.36 -1.43
C ALA A 112 3.07 -23.48 -2.97
N GLN A 113 2.19 -24.28 -3.57
CA GLN A 113 2.14 -24.44 -5.02
C GLN A 113 1.62 -23.17 -5.69
N LYS A 114 0.56 -22.56 -5.15
CA LYS A 114 -0.01 -21.31 -5.64
C LYS A 114 0.97 -20.15 -5.48
N ILE A 115 1.67 -20.08 -4.34
CA ILE A 115 2.75 -19.08 -4.13
C ILE A 115 3.86 -19.27 -5.17
N SER A 116 4.39 -20.48 -5.32
CA SER A 116 5.46 -20.75 -6.28
C SER A 116 5.05 -20.47 -7.73
N GLN A 117 3.80 -20.78 -8.09
CA GLN A 117 3.27 -20.45 -9.42
C GLN A 117 3.25 -18.93 -9.64
N ALA A 118 2.70 -18.15 -8.70
CA ALA A 118 2.65 -16.70 -8.78
C ALA A 118 4.06 -16.09 -8.85
N GLU A 119 5.02 -16.58 -8.07
CA GLU A 119 6.42 -16.13 -8.13
C GLU A 119 7.04 -16.40 -9.51
N ASN A 120 6.80 -17.58 -10.07
CA ASN A 120 7.35 -17.94 -11.39
C ASN A 120 6.72 -17.13 -12.52
N GLU A 121 5.42 -16.84 -12.44
CA GLU A 121 4.74 -15.95 -13.38
C GLU A 121 5.24 -14.50 -13.25
N ASN A 122 5.38 -14.00 -12.03
CA ASN A 122 5.93 -12.66 -11.77
C ASN A 122 7.37 -12.54 -12.28
N LYS A 123 8.22 -13.56 -12.08
CA LYS A 123 9.59 -13.60 -12.64
C LYS A 123 9.60 -13.49 -14.16
N LYS A 124 8.68 -14.18 -14.85
CA LYS A 124 8.55 -14.07 -16.31
C LYS A 124 8.10 -12.68 -16.73
N ILE A 125 7.15 -12.08 -16.02
CA ILE A 125 6.70 -10.71 -16.23
C ILE A 125 7.86 -9.72 -16.09
N TYR A 126 8.68 -9.84 -15.05
CA TYR A 126 9.84 -8.97 -14.88
C TYR A 126 10.84 -9.13 -16.03
N ALA A 127 11.18 -10.36 -16.42
CA ALA A 127 12.05 -10.63 -17.56
C ALA A 127 11.49 -10.05 -18.88
N GLU A 128 10.17 -10.15 -19.10
CA GLU A 128 9.50 -9.53 -20.25
C GLU A 128 9.69 -8.01 -20.21
N THR A 129 9.42 -7.36 -19.08
CA THR A 129 9.57 -5.90 -18.93
C THR A 129 11.00 -5.41 -19.06
N ASP A 130 11.98 -6.19 -18.62
CA ASP A 130 13.40 -5.87 -18.76
C ASP A 130 13.82 -5.96 -20.23
N SER A 131 13.27 -6.90 -20.99
CA SER A 131 13.57 -7.07 -22.42
C SER A 131 12.97 -5.97 -23.31
N LEU A 132 11.94 -5.26 -22.84
CA LEU A 132 11.27 -4.21 -23.62
C LEU A 132 12.21 -3.08 -24.05
N ILE A 133 13.25 -2.78 -23.27
CA ILE A 133 14.18 -1.70 -23.62
C ILE A 133 14.88 -1.97 -24.97
N TYR A 134 15.17 -3.24 -25.27
CA TYR A 134 15.76 -3.67 -26.54
C TYR A 134 14.74 -3.66 -27.68
N LYS A 135 13.48 -4.03 -27.41
CA LYS A 135 12.38 -3.95 -28.38
C LYS A 135 12.22 -2.52 -28.94
N TYR A 136 12.34 -1.53 -28.06
CA TYR A 136 12.20 -0.11 -28.40
C TYR A 136 13.51 0.57 -28.81
N LYS A 137 14.64 -0.15 -28.78
CA LYS A 137 15.99 0.36 -29.11
C LYS A 137 16.36 1.58 -28.26
N LEU A 138 16.26 1.44 -26.95
CA LEU A 138 16.52 2.48 -25.95
C LEU A 138 17.64 2.08 -24.98
N ASP A 139 18.30 0.94 -25.20
CA ASP A 139 19.31 0.34 -24.32
C ASP A 139 20.61 1.16 -24.24
N HIS A 140 20.89 1.99 -25.25
CA HIS A 140 22.03 2.91 -25.24
C HIS A 140 21.79 4.18 -24.43
N LEU A 141 20.54 4.50 -24.09
CA LEU A 141 20.19 5.73 -23.38
C LEU A 141 20.54 5.63 -21.90
N LYS A 142 21.05 6.73 -21.34
CA LYS A 142 21.28 6.81 -19.91
C LYS A 142 19.93 6.90 -19.19
N ARG A 143 19.69 5.96 -18.27
CA ARG A 143 18.48 5.87 -17.47
C ARG A 143 18.70 6.42 -16.07
N SER A 144 17.66 7.01 -15.50
CA SER A 144 17.60 7.36 -14.08
C SER A 144 16.18 7.17 -13.56
N TYR A 145 16.03 7.13 -12.25
CA TYR A 145 14.72 7.02 -11.61
C TYR A 145 14.51 8.21 -10.69
N ARG A 146 13.35 8.87 -10.81
CA ARG A 146 12.93 9.97 -9.94
C ARG A 146 11.48 9.76 -9.57
N TYR A 147 11.14 9.73 -8.28
CA TYR A 147 9.74 9.57 -7.82
C TYR A 147 9.01 8.34 -8.38
N SER A 148 9.72 7.21 -8.52
CA SER A 148 9.21 5.99 -9.17
C SER A 148 8.94 6.14 -10.68
N GLU A 149 9.27 7.29 -11.27
CA GLU A 149 9.27 7.52 -12.70
C GLU A 149 10.64 7.16 -13.27
N GLU A 150 10.62 6.42 -14.38
CA GLU A 150 11.79 6.15 -15.17
C GLU A 150 12.01 7.32 -16.14
N LEU A 151 13.23 7.83 -16.18
CA LEU A 151 13.65 8.94 -17.02
C LEU A 151 14.82 8.51 -17.91
N ILE A 152 14.84 9.04 -19.13
CA ILE A 152 15.95 8.88 -20.08
C ILE A 152 16.63 10.22 -20.33
N TRP A 153 17.94 10.19 -20.59
CA TRP A 153 18.75 11.37 -20.86
C TRP A 153 19.42 11.29 -22.22
N GLY A 154 19.52 12.45 -22.88
CA GLY A 154 20.20 12.57 -24.18
C GLY A 154 19.45 11.91 -25.34
N ALA A 155 18.13 11.77 -25.20
CA ALA A 155 17.26 11.22 -26.22
C ALA A 155 16.95 12.26 -27.30
N THR A 156 16.84 11.79 -28.53
CA THR A 156 16.21 12.52 -29.65
C THR A 156 14.69 12.54 -29.50
N GLU A 157 14.01 13.46 -30.19
CA GLU A 157 12.53 13.52 -30.16
C GLU A 157 11.87 12.19 -30.55
N ASP A 158 12.45 11.43 -31.48
CA ASP A 158 11.92 10.14 -31.88
C ASP A 158 12.19 9.04 -30.85
N GLU A 159 13.27 9.16 -30.07
CA GLU A 159 13.54 8.28 -28.92
C GLU A 159 12.59 8.58 -27.75
N GLU A 160 12.28 9.85 -27.50
CA GLU A 160 11.29 10.24 -26.48
C GLU A 160 9.90 9.67 -26.79
N LYS A 161 9.46 9.73 -28.06
CA LYS A 161 8.19 9.09 -28.47
C LYS A 161 8.19 7.58 -28.22
N ARG A 162 9.27 6.89 -28.60
CA ARG A 162 9.42 5.45 -28.33
C ARG A 162 9.47 5.14 -26.84
N PHE A 163 10.03 6.04 -26.03
CA PHE A 163 10.08 5.87 -24.59
C PHE A 163 8.70 5.98 -23.92
N GLU A 164 7.84 6.88 -24.39
CA GLU A 164 6.46 6.94 -23.91
C GLU A 164 5.66 5.69 -24.30
N GLU A 165 5.85 5.17 -25.53
CA GLU A 165 5.27 3.87 -25.93
C GLU A 165 5.79 2.71 -25.05
N TYR A 166 7.10 2.69 -24.78
CA TYR A 166 7.75 1.75 -23.87
C TYR A 166 7.13 1.79 -22.47
N LYS A 167 6.93 2.99 -21.90
CA LYS A 167 6.34 3.17 -20.56
C LYS A 167 4.92 2.60 -20.51
N ILE A 168 4.11 2.89 -21.52
CA ILE A 168 2.72 2.41 -21.60
C ILE A 168 2.68 0.88 -21.71
N GLU A 169 3.53 0.28 -22.55
CA GLU A 169 3.58 -1.19 -22.69
C GLU A 169 4.10 -1.86 -21.41
N LYS A 170 5.15 -1.30 -20.80
CA LYS A 170 5.70 -1.77 -19.54
C LYS A 170 4.66 -1.74 -18.43
N GLU A 171 3.90 -0.66 -18.28
CA GLU A 171 2.85 -0.56 -17.27
C GLU A 171 1.75 -1.62 -17.49
N LYS A 172 1.32 -1.84 -18.74
CA LYS A 172 0.33 -2.89 -19.08
C LYS A 172 0.81 -4.30 -18.72
N ILE A 173 2.10 -4.59 -18.89
CA ILE A 173 2.66 -5.89 -18.52
C ILE A 173 2.78 -6.00 -16.99
N LEU A 174 3.27 -4.95 -16.31
CA LEU A 174 3.38 -4.94 -14.84
C LEU A 174 2.01 -5.06 -14.13
N GLN A 175 0.91 -4.59 -14.74
CA GLN A 175 -0.45 -4.79 -14.23
C GLN A 175 -0.88 -6.26 -14.13
N LYS A 176 -0.15 -7.19 -14.78
CA LYS A 176 -0.40 -8.63 -14.71
C LYS A 176 0.28 -9.29 -13.50
N ILE A 177 1.11 -8.57 -12.76
CA ILE A 177 1.78 -9.09 -11.56
C ILE A 177 0.71 -9.53 -10.57
N THR A 178 0.85 -10.76 -10.10
CA THR A 178 0.01 -11.28 -9.02
C THR A 178 0.63 -10.87 -7.70
N GLU A 179 -0.12 -10.13 -6.88
CA GLU A 179 0.32 -9.83 -5.52
C GLU A 179 0.41 -11.12 -4.71
N ILE A 180 1.50 -11.29 -3.95
CA ILE A 180 1.76 -12.47 -3.13
C ILE A 180 1.62 -12.05 -1.66
N PRO A 181 0.87 -12.82 -0.84
CA PRO A 181 0.62 -12.44 0.54
C PRO A 181 1.92 -12.49 1.36
N ILE A 182 2.31 -11.36 1.93
CA ILE A 182 3.48 -11.24 2.81
C ILE A 182 3.18 -11.86 4.18
N TYR A 183 1.91 -11.81 4.59
CA TYR A 183 1.45 -12.25 5.89
C TYR A 183 0.47 -13.42 5.76
N ASN A 184 0.58 -14.38 6.66
CA ASN A 184 -0.32 -15.52 6.74
C ASN A 184 -0.70 -15.79 8.19
N SER A 185 -1.95 -16.21 8.37
CA SER A 185 -2.43 -16.80 9.60
C SER A 185 -2.51 -18.33 9.46
N GLN A 186 -3.14 -19.01 10.43
CA GLN A 186 -3.33 -20.45 10.33
C GLN A 186 -4.15 -20.81 9.08
N ASN A 187 -5.24 -20.07 8.84
CA ASN A 187 -6.26 -20.37 7.85
C ASN A 187 -6.33 -19.38 6.67
N TYR A 188 -5.63 -18.25 6.75
CA TYR A 188 -5.76 -17.16 5.77
C TYR A 188 -4.42 -16.65 5.26
N SER A 189 -4.46 -16.15 4.03
CA SER A 189 -3.44 -15.29 3.44
C SER A 189 -3.92 -13.85 3.52
N LEU A 190 -3.04 -12.95 3.94
CA LEU A 190 -3.37 -11.58 4.28
C LEU A 190 -2.58 -10.62 3.38
N PHE A 191 -3.31 -9.78 2.63
CA PHE A 191 -2.73 -8.79 1.72
C PHE A 191 -2.90 -7.39 2.32
N VAL A 192 -1.81 -6.64 2.45
CA VAL A 192 -1.90 -5.29 3.03
C VAL A 192 -2.56 -4.35 2.03
N ILE A 193 -3.77 -3.90 2.35
CA ILE A 193 -4.49 -2.92 1.52
C ILE A 193 -3.94 -1.52 1.80
N SER A 194 -3.83 -1.15 3.08
CA SER A 194 -3.38 0.19 3.48
C SER A 194 -2.93 0.27 4.93
N LYS A 195 -2.15 1.31 5.23
CA LYS A 195 -1.80 1.74 6.58
C LYS A 195 -2.04 3.25 6.67
N THR A 196 -2.62 3.74 7.77
CA THR A 196 -2.90 5.18 7.93
C THR A 196 -1.64 6.04 7.80
N TRP A 197 -0.49 5.55 8.28
CA TRP A 197 0.82 6.22 8.24
C TRP A 197 1.62 5.94 6.96
N TYR A 198 0.96 5.43 5.92
CA TYR A 198 1.57 5.17 4.63
C TYR A 198 0.83 5.92 3.54
N PHE A 199 1.53 6.78 2.81
CA PHE A 199 0.89 7.62 1.79
C PHE A 199 0.51 6.82 0.54
N SER A 200 1.49 6.16 -0.10
CA SER A 200 1.25 5.25 -1.21
C SER A 200 2.51 4.43 -1.56
N ASN A 201 2.32 3.34 -2.30
CA ASN A 201 3.39 2.53 -2.89
C ASN A 201 4.23 3.25 -3.96
N LYS A 202 3.80 4.42 -4.41
CA LYS A 202 4.55 5.25 -5.38
C LYS A 202 5.22 6.46 -4.72
N SER A 203 5.03 6.66 -3.42
CA SER A 203 5.39 7.89 -2.70
C SER A 203 6.35 7.64 -1.53
N TYR A 204 7.46 6.94 -1.78
CA TYR A 204 8.46 6.59 -0.77
C TYR A 204 9.07 7.77 0.00
N TYR A 205 8.98 8.99 -0.55
CA TYR A 205 9.51 10.20 0.06
C TYR A 205 8.50 10.92 0.96
N MET A 206 7.24 10.47 0.98
CA MET A 206 6.19 11.04 1.84
C MET A 206 6.32 10.44 3.24
N LEU A 207 6.95 11.19 4.15
CA LEU A 207 7.15 10.81 5.53
C LEU A 207 5.91 11.20 6.36
N PRO A 208 5.32 10.27 7.12
CA PRO A 208 4.22 10.61 8.02
C PRO A 208 4.73 11.46 9.19
N MET A 209 4.04 12.56 9.47
CA MET A 209 4.25 13.42 10.64
C MET A 209 3.07 13.20 11.58
N ILE A 210 3.29 12.59 12.73
CA ILE A 210 2.24 12.07 13.61
C ILE A 210 2.30 12.75 14.98
N TYR A 211 1.17 13.27 15.43
CA TYR A 211 0.99 13.76 16.80
C TYR A 211 -0.17 13.01 17.50
N PRO A 212 -0.02 12.60 18.77
CA PRO A 212 1.17 12.78 19.61
C PRO A 212 2.26 11.71 19.37
N ASP A 213 3.53 12.06 19.57
CA ASP A 213 4.71 11.19 19.35
C ASP A 213 4.62 9.83 20.06
N VAL A 214 3.91 9.77 21.19
CA VAL A 214 3.67 8.52 21.91
C VAL A 214 2.88 7.50 21.07
N GLU A 215 1.99 7.96 20.20
CA GLU A 215 1.22 7.10 19.29
C GLU A 215 2.07 6.67 18.08
N GLU A 216 2.96 7.54 17.57
CA GLU A 216 3.91 7.17 16.53
C GLU A 216 4.78 5.98 16.95
N LYS A 217 5.32 6.00 18.17
CA LYS A 217 6.13 4.89 18.69
C LYS A 217 5.38 3.56 18.72
N LYS A 218 4.06 3.59 18.93
CA LYS A 218 3.22 2.39 18.95
C LYS A 218 3.05 1.79 17.56
N VAL A 219 3.17 2.58 16.49
CA VAL A 219 3.18 2.07 15.11
C VAL A 219 4.31 1.07 14.92
N PHE A 220 5.53 1.44 15.31
CA PHE A 220 6.69 0.55 15.18
C PHE A 220 6.51 -0.75 15.98
N VAL A 221 5.95 -0.64 17.20
CA VAL A 221 5.67 -1.82 18.03
C VAL A 221 4.61 -2.71 17.37
N LEU A 222 3.55 -2.13 16.83
CA LEU A 222 2.51 -2.87 16.11
C LEU A 222 3.08 -3.60 14.89
N GLU A 223 3.87 -2.93 14.06
CA GLU A 223 4.46 -3.54 12.86
C GLU A 223 5.36 -4.72 13.23
N ASN A 224 6.16 -4.59 14.28
CA ASN A 224 6.97 -5.69 14.80
C ASN A 224 6.10 -6.85 15.31
N ILE A 225 4.99 -6.59 16.00
CA ILE A 225 4.07 -7.65 16.46
C ILE A 225 3.43 -8.36 15.27
N ILE A 226 2.97 -7.61 14.26
CA ILE A 226 2.38 -8.16 13.04
C ILE A 226 3.42 -9.03 12.32
N ASP A 227 4.64 -8.53 12.13
CA ASP A 227 5.73 -9.28 11.51
C ASP A 227 6.05 -10.55 12.31
N GLU A 228 6.22 -10.45 13.63
CA GLU A 228 6.56 -11.60 14.50
C GLU A 228 5.50 -12.70 14.49
N VAL A 229 4.22 -12.34 14.34
CA VAL A 229 3.11 -13.31 14.43
C VAL A 229 2.69 -13.84 13.08
N LEU A 230 2.70 -12.99 12.04
CA LEU A 230 2.06 -13.27 10.76
C LEU A 230 3.02 -13.32 9.58
N ARG A 231 4.26 -12.81 9.68
CA ARG A 231 5.18 -12.87 8.53
C ARG A 231 5.54 -14.33 8.24
N ASN A 232 5.53 -14.66 6.96
CA ASN A 232 6.02 -15.96 6.51
C ASN A 232 7.52 -16.09 6.79
N ASP A 233 7.88 -16.99 7.69
CA ASP A 233 9.16 -17.69 7.62
C ASP A 233 8.99 -18.81 6.56
N LEU A 234 9.18 -18.46 5.28
CA LEU A 234 9.35 -19.46 4.22
C LEU A 234 10.81 -19.94 4.20
#